data_AF-A0A955DFK3-F1
#
_entry.id   AF-A0A955DFK3-F1
#
_cell.length_a   1.000
_cell.length_b   1.000
_cell.length_c   1.000
_cell.angle_alpha   90.00
_cell.angle_beta   90.00
_cell.angle_gamma   90.00
#
_symmetry.space_group_name_H-M   'P 1'
#
loop_
_entity.id
_entity.type
_entity.pdbx_description
1 polymer ?
#
loop_
_entity_poly.entity_id
_entity_poly.type
_entity_poly.pdbx_seq_one_letter_code
_entity_poly.pdbx_strand_id
1 'polypeptide(L)'
;MTITLHWHAAALTLGLLAGLGAAAPDVEITPVHAGEAVAAAPTDGRRAVEIAICLDTSGSMSGLIEAAKQKLWSIVNEFAMAEPAPRLRVALLTYGNNGHSEEDGWVRLDVPLTEDLDRVSQQLFSLTTNGGTELVGRVVNVATGRLDWHPSDDAFKLIIVAGNESADQDTVVAFRDQCRRTIGTGVMINSIYCGDPTDGLAPAWREVAALADGRFASIDHDHGTVVVATPFDEPLATLSTRLNETYIPYGAAGQTAWANQTAQDNNAQSLNEAAAAERCVTKGNSVVYCNSTWDLVDACRNKTVELAEVKVEDLPEAMQAMTLEERAAHVAAMDARRTELQAQIQEIGVKRTAFIAAEVQRQQLDQTKSFDFVIRQAIREQAGTKGFRFPALPAPPAPETAPTPPAETAPNQP
;
A
#
# COMPACT_ATOMS: atom_id res chain seq x y z
N MET A 1 47.35 9.91 84.71
CA MET A 1 46.59 9.39 85.86
C MET A 1 45.34 10.23 86.00
N THR A 2 44.19 9.57 85.93
CA THR A 2 42.89 9.86 86.57
C THR A 2 42.44 11.31 86.80
N ILE A 3 41.16 11.58 86.47
CA ILE A 3 40.10 12.28 87.26
C ILE A 3 39.07 12.83 86.25
N THR A 4 38.02 12.06 85.93
CA THR A 4 36.60 12.17 86.38
C THR A 4 35.90 13.51 86.11
N LEU A 5 34.74 13.47 85.44
CA LEU A 5 33.53 14.17 85.89
C LEU A 5 32.24 13.52 85.33
N HIS A 6 31.21 13.48 86.18
CA HIS A 6 29.88 12.88 86.04
C HIS A 6 28.88 13.86 85.36
N TRP A 7 28.09 13.42 84.37
CA TRP A 7 26.64 13.09 84.35
C TRP A 7 25.56 14.21 84.40
N HIS A 8 24.54 14.03 83.53
CA HIS A 8 23.17 14.60 83.39
C HIS A 8 23.05 16.01 82.74
N ALA A 9 22.10 16.32 81.85
CA ALA A 9 21.04 15.60 81.12
C ALA A 9 20.46 16.55 80.04
N ALA A 10 19.95 16.04 78.92
CA ALA A 10 18.71 16.50 78.27
C ALA A 10 18.44 15.67 76.99
N ALA A 11 17.21 15.15 76.91
CA ALA A 11 16.72 14.24 75.91
C ALA A 11 16.56 14.88 74.52
N LEU A 12 16.78 14.08 73.47
CA LEU A 12 16.02 14.24 72.23
C LEU A 12 15.75 12.87 71.61
N THR A 13 14.50 12.73 71.19
CA THR A 13 13.76 11.54 70.80
C THR A 13 14.30 10.80 69.58
N LEU A 14 14.20 9.47 69.67
CA LEU A 14 14.48 8.47 68.64
C LEU A 14 13.40 8.50 67.55
N GLY A 15 13.79 8.67 66.29
CA GLY A 15 12.95 8.48 65.11
C GLY A 15 13.65 7.56 64.12
N LEU A 16 13.12 6.36 63.97
CA LEU A 16 13.63 5.27 63.12
C LEU A 16 13.47 5.65 61.62
N LEU A 17 14.57 5.81 60.89
CA LEU A 17 14.55 5.88 59.41
C LEU A 17 14.72 4.47 58.84
N ALA A 18 13.61 3.89 58.38
CA ALA A 18 13.61 2.72 57.51
C ALA A 18 13.97 3.15 56.08
N GLY A 19 14.90 2.43 55.44
CA GLY A 19 15.40 2.72 54.11
C GLY A 19 14.32 2.56 53.03
N LEU A 20 14.18 3.59 52.20
CA LEU A 20 13.43 3.55 50.94
C LEU A 20 14.29 2.90 49.86
N GLY A 21 13.89 1.72 49.40
CA GLY A 21 14.27 1.22 48.08
C GLY A 21 13.48 2.01 47.03
N ALA A 22 14.18 2.68 46.12
CA ALA A 22 13.57 3.36 44.98
C ALA A 22 13.12 2.31 43.95
N ALA A 23 11.82 2.04 43.91
CA ALA A 23 11.19 1.39 42.76
C ALA A 23 11.13 2.40 41.59
N ALA A 24 11.45 1.94 40.39
CA ALA A 24 11.26 2.71 39.16
C ALA A 24 9.76 3.03 38.99
N PRO A 25 9.39 4.23 38.50
CA PRO A 25 7.98 4.57 38.32
C PRO A 25 7.39 3.75 37.18
N ASP A 26 6.31 3.03 37.47
CA ASP A 26 5.41 2.47 36.46
C ASP A 26 4.81 3.62 35.64
N VAL A 27 5.18 3.69 34.37
CA VAL A 27 4.58 4.62 33.41
C VAL A 27 3.26 3.99 32.94
N GLU A 28 2.15 4.35 33.59
CA GLU A 28 0.82 4.13 33.04
C GLU A 28 0.64 5.03 31.80
N ILE A 29 0.63 4.41 30.61
CA ILE A 29 0.27 5.07 29.37
C ILE A 29 -1.25 5.31 29.39
N THR A 30 -1.67 6.54 29.67
CA THR A 30 -3.06 6.98 29.52
C THR A 30 -3.49 6.87 28.05
N PRO A 31 -4.69 6.31 27.75
CA PRO A 31 -5.18 6.22 26.38
C PRO A 31 -5.43 7.62 25.83
N VAL A 32 -4.66 8.01 24.82
CA VAL A 32 -4.87 9.23 24.05
C VAL A 32 -6.20 9.09 23.29
N HIS A 33 -7.00 10.16 23.32
CA HIS A 33 -8.33 10.23 22.72
C HIS A 33 -8.38 9.55 21.34
N ALA A 34 -9.30 8.60 21.22
CA ALA A 34 -9.72 8.04 19.94
C ALA A 34 -10.19 9.20 19.05
N GLY A 35 -9.44 9.46 17.98
CA GLY A 35 -9.94 10.24 16.86
C GLY A 35 -11.22 9.58 16.33
N GLU A 36 -12.16 10.40 15.91
CA GLU A 36 -13.48 10.01 15.38
C GLU A 36 -13.37 8.75 14.52
N ALA A 37 -14.02 7.68 14.96
CA ALA A 37 -14.15 6.45 14.21
C ALA A 37 -14.89 6.77 12.91
N VAL A 38 -14.17 6.73 11.78
CA VAL A 38 -14.77 6.78 10.46
C VAL A 38 -15.70 5.57 10.37
N ALA A 39 -17.00 5.84 10.19
CA ALA A 39 -18.04 4.81 10.17
C ALA A 39 -17.64 3.65 9.23
N ALA A 40 -17.64 2.43 9.75
CA ALA A 40 -17.38 1.22 8.98
C ALA A 40 -18.41 1.12 7.83
N ALA A 41 -17.93 1.27 6.59
CA ALA A 41 -18.78 1.10 5.42
C ALA A 41 -19.35 -0.33 5.36
N PRO A 42 -20.61 -0.50 4.90
CA PRO A 42 -21.29 -1.79 4.90
C PRO A 42 -20.41 -2.89 4.29
N THR A 43 -20.35 -4.05 4.94
CA THR A 43 -19.71 -5.23 4.36
C THR A 43 -20.56 -5.72 3.20
N ASP A 44 -20.14 -5.46 1.96
CA ASP A 44 -20.78 -5.94 0.73
C ASP A 44 -20.67 -7.48 0.53
N GLY A 45 -20.24 -8.21 1.55
CA GLY A 45 -20.07 -9.66 1.55
C GLY A 45 -18.77 -10.14 0.90
N ARG A 46 -17.97 -9.26 0.27
CA ARG A 46 -16.66 -9.63 -0.26
C ARG A 46 -15.68 -9.96 0.86
N ARG A 47 -14.74 -10.85 0.55
CA ARG A 47 -13.69 -11.27 1.49
C ARG A 47 -12.66 -10.15 1.62
N ALA A 48 -12.31 -9.80 2.84
CA ALA A 48 -11.40 -8.71 3.12
C ALA A 48 -9.94 -9.09 2.77
N VAL A 49 -9.27 -8.15 2.10
CA VAL A 49 -7.82 -8.13 1.86
C VAL A 49 -7.32 -6.81 2.41
N GLU A 50 -6.38 -6.86 3.35
CA GLU A 50 -5.88 -5.68 4.05
C GLU A 50 -4.38 -5.67 4.09
N ILE A 51 -3.81 -4.54 3.68
CA ILE A 51 -2.38 -4.41 3.52
C ILE A 51 -1.92 -3.13 4.21
N ALA A 52 -0.95 -3.25 5.10
CA ALA A 52 -0.24 -2.12 5.68
C ALA A 52 1.16 -2.03 5.07
N ILE A 53 1.43 -0.93 4.37
CA ILE A 53 2.77 -0.65 3.82
C ILE A 53 3.50 0.20 4.85
N CYS A 54 4.58 -0.33 5.42
CA CYS A 54 5.42 0.31 6.43
C CYS A 54 6.77 0.63 5.79
N LEU A 55 7.01 1.92 5.50
CA LEU A 55 8.20 2.37 4.79
C LEU A 55 9.15 3.11 5.72
N ASP A 56 10.41 2.72 5.71
CA ASP A 56 11.46 3.56 6.22
C ASP A 56 11.59 4.82 5.32
N THR A 57 11.73 5.97 5.97
CA THR A 57 11.93 7.27 5.33
C THR A 57 13.28 7.89 5.71
N SER A 58 14.27 7.08 6.10
CA SER A 58 15.64 7.53 6.32
C SER A 58 16.31 8.04 5.03
N GLY A 59 17.43 8.75 5.16
CA GLY A 59 18.09 9.44 4.02
C GLY A 59 18.49 8.51 2.86
N SER A 60 18.83 7.26 3.16
CA SER A 60 19.20 6.21 2.19
C SER A 60 18.01 5.60 1.44
N MET A 61 16.77 5.87 1.87
CA MET A 61 15.58 5.16 1.37
C MET A 61 14.91 5.80 0.15
N SER A 62 15.51 6.81 -0.46
CA SER A 62 14.94 7.48 -1.63
C SER A 62 14.64 6.47 -2.76
N GLY A 63 15.56 5.52 -3.02
CA GLY A 63 15.36 4.48 -4.04
C GLY A 63 14.18 3.54 -3.75
N LEU A 64 13.99 3.13 -2.49
CA LEU A 64 12.85 2.30 -2.09
C LEU A 64 11.53 3.07 -2.23
N ILE A 65 11.48 4.32 -1.76
CA ILE A 65 10.28 5.14 -1.84
C ILE A 65 9.86 5.30 -3.32
N GLU A 66 10.81 5.53 -4.22
CA GLU A 66 10.54 5.58 -5.66
C GLU A 66 10.06 4.22 -6.21
N ALA A 67 10.63 3.11 -5.77
CA ALA A 67 10.16 1.77 -6.15
C ALA A 67 8.72 1.52 -5.64
N ALA A 68 8.39 1.91 -4.41
CA ALA A 68 7.05 1.80 -3.85
C ALA A 68 6.04 2.64 -4.64
N LYS A 69 6.38 3.89 -4.97
CA LYS A 69 5.55 4.77 -5.83
C LYS A 69 5.28 4.14 -7.20
N GLN A 70 6.28 3.50 -7.80
CA GLN A 70 6.15 2.83 -9.10
C GLN A 70 5.32 1.53 -9.03
N LYS A 71 5.33 0.82 -7.90
CA LYS A 71 4.82 -0.57 -7.79
C LYS A 71 3.52 -0.73 -7.01
N LEU A 72 3.02 0.32 -6.34
CA LEU A 72 1.72 0.30 -5.67
C LEU A 72 0.62 -0.28 -6.57
N TRP A 73 0.52 0.21 -7.81
CA TRP A 73 -0.51 -0.21 -8.76
C TRP A 73 -0.37 -1.67 -9.20
N SER A 74 0.86 -2.19 -9.31
CA SER A 74 1.09 -3.59 -9.65
C SER A 74 0.60 -4.53 -8.53
N ILE A 75 0.83 -4.16 -7.27
CA ILE A 75 0.32 -4.91 -6.11
C ILE A 75 -1.21 -4.90 -6.10
N VAL A 76 -1.83 -3.73 -6.34
CA VAL A 76 -3.29 -3.61 -6.44
C VAL A 76 -3.83 -4.47 -7.60
N ASN A 77 -3.21 -4.39 -8.77
CA ASN A 77 -3.58 -5.15 -9.97
C ASN A 77 -3.52 -6.66 -9.73
N GLU A 78 -2.60 -7.12 -8.87
CA GLU A 78 -2.52 -8.52 -8.49
C GLU A 78 -3.78 -8.99 -7.75
N PHE A 79 -4.24 -8.23 -6.74
CA PHE A 79 -5.50 -8.53 -6.03
C PHE A 79 -6.73 -8.31 -6.89
N ALA A 80 -6.65 -7.45 -7.89
CA ALA A 80 -7.71 -7.20 -8.86
C ALA A 80 -8.07 -8.45 -9.69
N MET A 81 -7.14 -9.41 -9.79
CA MET A 81 -7.32 -10.70 -10.46
C MET A 81 -7.77 -11.83 -9.51
N ALA A 82 -7.90 -11.57 -8.22
CA ALA A 82 -8.21 -12.60 -7.23
C ALA A 82 -9.69 -13.03 -7.28
N GLU A 83 -9.92 -14.34 -7.17
CA GLU A 83 -11.25 -14.94 -7.04
C GLU A 83 -11.40 -15.68 -5.70
N PRO A 84 -12.46 -15.43 -4.91
CA PRO A 84 -13.50 -14.42 -5.15
C PRO A 84 -12.94 -12.99 -5.06
N ALA A 85 -13.61 -12.06 -5.77
CA ALA A 85 -13.30 -10.64 -5.77
C ALA A 85 -13.13 -10.09 -4.34
N PRO A 86 -11.95 -9.53 -3.99
CA PRO A 86 -11.72 -9.04 -2.64
C PRO A 86 -12.28 -7.64 -2.43
N ARG A 87 -12.48 -7.28 -1.16
CA ARG A 87 -12.54 -5.89 -0.71
C ARG A 87 -11.15 -5.50 -0.20
N LEU A 88 -10.43 -4.70 -0.97
CA LEU A 88 -9.05 -4.31 -0.69
C LEU A 88 -9.00 -3.01 0.11
N ARG A 89 -8.37 -3.02 1.29
CA ARG A 89 -8.01 -1.81 2.04
C ARG A 89 -6.49 -1.71 2.17
N VAL A 90 -5.94 -0.52 1.95
CA VAL A 90 -4.50 -0.26 2.08
C VAL A 90 -4.27 0.83 3.12
N ALA A 91 -3.27 0.63 3.97
CA ALA A 91 -2.76 1.59 4.93
C ALA A 91 -1.30 1.94 4.59
N LEU A 92 -0.87 3.12 5.02
CA LEU A 92 0.51 3.58 4.87
C LEU A 92 1.02 4.08 6.22
N LEU A 93 2.18 3.58 6.62
CA LEU A 93 2.91 4.00 7.80
C LEU A 93 4.35 4.32 7.42
N THR A 94 4.93 5.28 8.11
CA THR A 94 6.34 5.64 7.97
C THR A 94 7.09 5.55 9.29
N TYR A 95 8.35 5.14 9.22
CA TYR A 95 9.26 5.08 10.36
C TYR A 95 10.68 5.50 9.93
N GLY A 96 11.65 5.43 10.86
CA GLY A 96 13.06 5.77 10.57
C GLY A 96 13.30 7.26 10.33
N ASN A 97 12.49 8.11 10.97
CA ASN A 97 12.50 9.56 10.75
C ASN A 97 12.47 10.33 12.06
N ASN A 98 13.53 11.11 12.31
CA ASN A 98 13.68 11.88 13.53
C ASN A 98 12.66 13.02 13.67
N GLY A 99 11.94 13.36 12.59
CA GLY A 99 10.83 14.31 12.63
C GLY A 99 9.51 13.70 13.13
N HIS A 100 9.47 12.40 13.38
CA HIS A 100 8.31 11.73 13.97
C HIS A 100 8.32 11.89 15.50
N SER A 101 7.13 11.83 16.10
CA SER A 101 6.97 11.98 17.54
C SER A 101 7.62 10.80 18.28
N GLU A 102 8.44 11.09 19.28
CA GLU A 102 8.96 10.10 20.22
C GLU A 102 7.83 9.40 20.99
N GLU A 103 6.74 10.12 21.30
CA GLU A 103 5.56 9.56 21.98
C GLU A 103 4.88 8.45 21.16
N ASP A 104 4.90 8.58 19.83
CA ASP A 104 4.42 7.56 18.89
C ASP A 104 5.50 6.51 18.56
N GLY A 105 6.66 6.56 19.22
CA GLY A 105 7.77 5.67 18.97
C GLY A 105 8.46 5.89 17.63
N TRP A 106 8.50 7.14 17.15
CA TRP A 106 9.05 7.54 15.84
C TRP A 106 8.35 6.89 14.64
N VAL A 107 7.11 6.43 14.84
CA VAL A 107 6.25 5.87 13.80
C VAL A 107 5.09 6.82 13.53
N ARG A 108 4.78 7.04 12.26
CA ARG A 108 3.59 7.78 11.84
C ARG A 108 2.64 6.86 11.10
N LEU A 109 1.36 6.89 11.50
CA LEU A 109 0.27 6.35 10.71
C LEU A 109 -0.18 7.42 9.72
N ASP A 110 0.35 7.39 8.50
CA ASP A 110 0.08 8.40 7.48
C ASP A 110 -1.31 8.24 6.85
N VAL A 111 -1.71 7.00 6.56
CA VAL A 111 -3.05 6.68 6.04
C VAL A 111 -3.58 5.44 6.77
N PRO A 112 -4.76 5.51 7.43
CA PRO A 112 -5.42 4.33 7.99
C PRO A 112 -5.91 3.40 6.86
N LEU A 113 -6.31 2.17 7.19
CA LEU A 113 -6.87 1.23 6.20
C LEU A 113 -8.05 1.87 5.46
N THR A 114 -7.89 2.05 4.14
CA THR A 114 -8.87 2.71 3.28
C THR A 114 -9.00 2.02 1.93
N GLU A 115 -10.18 2.12 1.31
CA GLU A 115 -10.42 1.74 -0.08
C GLU A 115 -10.06 2.87 -1.06
N ASP A 116 -9.80 4.08 -0.55
CA ASP A 116 -9.33 5.23 -1.35
C ASP A 116 -7.83 5.08 -1.68
N LEU A 117 -7.57 4.37 -2.77
CA LEU A 117 -6.22 4.12 -3.26
C LEU A 117 -5.53 5.40 -3.76
N ASP A 118 -6.29 6.42 -4.16
CA ASP A 118 -5.72 7.71 -4.57
C ASP A 118 -5.24 8.53 -3.38
N ARG A 119 -5.87 8.40 -2.20
CA ARG A 119 -5.35 8.95 -0.95
C ARG A 119 -4.05 8.27 -0.52
N VAL A 120 -3.96 6.95 -0.66
CA VAL A 120 -2.71 6.21 -0.36
C VAL A 120 -1.60 6.66 -1.30
N SER A 121 -1.91 6.75 -2.61
CA SER A 121 -0.98 7.25 -3.61
C SER A 121 -0.54 8.69 -3.31
N GLN A 122 -1.48 9.60 -3.02
CA GLN A 122 -1.19 10.99 -2.68
C GLN A 122 -0.16 11.09 -1.55
N GLN A 123 -0.41 10.36 -0.46
CA GLN A 123 0.48 10.38 0.70
C GLN A 123 1.84 9.77 0.37
N LEU A 124 1.86 8.66 -0.37
CA LEU A 124 3.10 8.02 -0.83
C LEU A 124 3.96 8.95 -1.69
N PHE A 125 3.34 9.71 -2.60
CA PHE A 125 4.03 10.71 -3.42
C PHE A 125 4.51 11.93 -2.63
N SER A 126 3.86 12.24 -1.51
CA SER A 126 4.25 13.35 -0.62
C SER A 126 5.44 13.03 0.30
N LEU A 127 5.81 11.74 0.42
CA LEU A 127 6.88 11.33 1.31
C LEU A 127 8.22 11.92 0.91
N THR A 128 8.94 12.43 1.90
CA THR A 128 10.32 12.89 1.80
C THR A 128 11.17 12.13 2.81
N THR A 129 12.46 12.02 2.53
CA THR A 129 13.40 11.36 3.44
C THR A 129 13.92 12.34 4.50
N ASN A 130 13.98 11.86 5.74
CA ASN A 130 14.62 12.55 6.86
C ASN A 130 15.15 11.48 7.81
N GLY A 131 16.47 11.36 7.92
CA GLY A 131 17.14 10.29 8.66
C GLY A 131 16.70 10.15 10.11
N GLY A 132 16.70 8.92 10.60
CA GLY A 132 16.40 8.57 11.99
C GLY A 132 16.60 7.08 12.26
N THR A 133 16.36 6.67 13.49
CA THR A 133 16.54 5.27 13.92
C THR A 133 15.46 4.36 13.35
N GLU A 134 15.85 3.26 12.72
CA GLU A 134 14.93 2.29 12.13
C GLU A 134 14.37 1.31 13.19
N LEU A 135 13.21 1.63 13.74
CA LEU A 135 12.57 0.86 14.81
C LEU A 135 11.50 -0.11 14.25
N VAL A 136 11.94 -1.20 13.60
CA VAL A 136 11.07 -2.22 12.98
C VAL A 136 10.05 -2.79 13.98
N GLY A 137 10.47 -3.09 15.20
CA GLY A 137 9.56 -3.59 16.24
C GLY A 137 8.41 -2.61 16.54
N ARG A 138 8.68 -1.31 16.58
CA ARG A 138 7.64 -0.29 16.84
C ARG A 138 6.67 -0.15 15.69
N VAL A 139 7.13 -0.10 14.44
CA VAL A 139 6.22 0.04 13.30
C VAL A 139 5.31 -1.18 13.16
N VAL A 140 5.83 -2.38 13.41
CA VAL A 140 5.02 -3.62 13.46
C VAL A 140 4.00 -3.55 14.60
N ASN A 141 4.42 -3.13 15.80
CA ASN A 141 3.51 -2.99 16.95
C ASN A 141 2.40 -1.96 16.68
N VAL A 142 2.75 -0.80 16.11
CA VAL A 142 1.80 0.26 15.75
C VAL A 142 0.83 -0.22 14.68
N ALA A 143 1.33 -0.83 13.59
CA ALA A 143 0.47 -1.37 12.54
C ALA A 143 -0.48 -2.45 13.09
N THR A 144 -0.01 -3.30 14.01
CA THR A 144 -0.82 -4.34 14.62
C THR A 144 -1.90 -3.78 15.55
N GLY A 145 -1.57 -2.78 16.37
CA GLY A 145 -2.45 -2.28 17.43
C GLY A 145 -3.32 -1.06 17.08
N ARG A 146 -2.93 -0.24 16.08
CA ARG A 146 -3.63 1.01 15.73
C ARG A 146 -4.45 0.94 14.45
N LEU A 147 -4.21 -0.05 13.58
CA LEU A 147 -5.05 -0.26 12.40
C LEU A 147 -6.29 -1.06 12.78
N ASP A 148 -7.43 -0.65 12.22
CA ASP A 148 -8.72 -1.33 12.38
C ASP A 148 -8.80 -2.53 11.42
N TRP A 149 -8.01 -3.56 11.70
CA TRP A 149 -7.97 -4.81 10.93
C TRP A 149 -9.31 -5.54 10.97
N HIS A 150 -9.65 -6.21 9.86
CA HIS A 150 -10.83 -7.04 9.79
C HIS A 150 -10.77 -8.16 10.85
N PRO A 151 -11.84 -8.37 11.63
CA PRO A 151 -11.82 -9.29 12.77
C PRO A 151 -11.81 -10.77 12.35
N SER A 152 -12.25 -11.10 11.13
CA SER A 152 -12.28 -12.48 10.65
C SER A 152 -10.90 -13.06 10.37
N ASP A 153 -10.69 -14.32 10.73
CA ASP A 153 -9.51 -15.11 10.38
C ASP A 153 -9.47 -15.55 8.91
N ASP A 154 -10.62 -15.47 8.22
CA ASP A 154 -10.71 -15.70 6.77
C ASP A 154 -10.22 -14.51 5.95
N ALA A 155 -10.07 -13.34 6.58
CA ALA A 155 -9.48 -12.17 5.93
C ALA A 155 -8.00 -12.41 5.65
N PHE A 156 -7.53 -11.92 4.51
CA PHE A 156 -6.11 -11.84 4.24
C PHE A 156 -5.57 -10.53 4.80
N LYS A 157 -4.68 -10.59 5.79
CA LYS A 157 -4.10 -9.43 6.47
C LYS A 157 -2.59 -9.51 6.38
N LEU A 158 -1.97 -8.46 5.84
CA LEU A 158 -0.54 -8.42 5.57
C LEU A 158 0.07 -7.08 5.96
N ILE A 159 1.15 -7.11 6.73
CA ILE A 159 2.09 -6.00 6.85
C ILE A 159 3.23 -6.24 5.87
N ILE A 160 3.59 -5.22 5.11
CA ILE A 160 4.81 -5.17 4.31
C ILE A 160 5.72 -4.13 4.98
N VAL A 161 6.81 -4.57 5.61
CA VAL A 161 7.79 -3.68 6.25
C VAL A 161 9.07 -3.60 5.44
N ALA A 162 9.58 -2.39 5.22
CA ALA A 162 10.71 -2.17 4.33
C ALA A 162 11.69 -1.12 4.88
N GLY A 163 12.98 -1.45 4.88
CA GLY A 163 14.07 -0.66 5.49
C GLY A 163 15.46 -1.12 5.05
N ASN A 164 16.51 -0.39 5.42
CA ASN A 164 17.88 -0.67 4.98
C ASN A 164 18.90 -0.87 6.12
N GLU A 165 18.51 -0.69 7.37
CA GLU A 165 19.38 -0.92 8.52
C GLU A 165 18.99 -2.19 9.30
N SER A 166 19.63 -2.44 10.45
CA SER A 166 19.31 -3.61 11.28
C SER A 166 17.85 -3.57 11.74
N ALA A 167 17.11 -4.66 11.54
CA ALA A 167 15.77 -4.80 12.09
C ALA A 167 15.75 -4.90 13.64
N ASP A 168 16.91 -5.10 14.28
CA ASP A 168 17.07 -5.33 15.72
C ASP A 168 17.63 -4.11 16.48
N GLN A 169 17.44 -2.90 15.95
CA GLN A 169 17.91 -1.66 16.61
C GLN A 169 17.13 -1.32 17.88
N ASP A 170 15.88 -1.76 17.98
CA ASP A 170 15.03 -1.40 19.10
C ASP A 170 15.32 -2.25 20.33
N THR A 171 15.94 -1.64 21.33
CA THR A 171 16.28 -2.29 22.60
C THR A 171 15.11 -2.39 23.58
N VAL A 172 14.00 -1.72 23.30
CA VAL A 172 12.81 -1.66 24.17
C VAL A 172 11.67 -2.51 23.59
N VAL A 173 11.46 -2.42 22.27
CA VAL A 173 10.39 -3.14 21.55
C VAL A 173 11.03 -4.12 20.57
N ALA A 174 11.41 -5.31 21.07
CA ALA A 174 12.04 -6.33 20.27
C ALA A 174 11.12 -6.82 19.13
N PHE A 175 11.61 -6.77 17.88
CA PHE A 175 10.81 -7.15 16.71
C PHE A 175 10.31 -8.60 16.80
N ARG A 176 11.10 -9.49 17.41
CA ARG A 176 10.76 -10.92 17.55
C ARG A 176 9.47 -11.13 18.33
N ASP A 177 9.27 -10.36 19.39
CA ASP A 177 8.05 -10.45 20.20
C ASP A 177 6.87 -9.82 19.47
N GLN A 178 7.10 -8.73 18.74
CA GLN A 178 6.03 -8.11 17.95
C GLN A 178 5.58 -9.01 16.80
N CYS A 179 6.50 -9.60 16.03
CA CYS A 179 6.17 -10.52 14.94
C CYS A 179 5.30 -11.68 15.43
N ARG A 180 5.66 -12.30 16.56
CA ARG A 180 4.86 -13.40 17.16
C ARG A 180 3.47 -12.94 17.63
N ARG A 181 3.35 -11.72 18.16
CA ARG A 181 2.05 -11.15 18.55
C ARG A 181 1.19 -10.86 17.32
N THR A 182 1.77 -10.28 16.28
CA THR A 182 1.11 -9.91 15.03
C THR A 182 0.56 -11.12 14.30
N ILE A 183 1.33 -12.21 14.16
CA ILE A 183 0.79 -13.43 13.55
C ILE A 183 -0.29 -14.09 14.43
N GLY A 184 -0.21 -13.93 15.74
CA GLY A 184 -1.25 -14.35 16.68
C GLY A 184 -2.61 -13.66 16.47
N THR A 185 -2.67 -12.52 15.78
CA THR A 185 -3.91 -11.84 15.37
C THR A 185 -4.30 -12.14 13.91
N GLY A 186 -3.60 -13.09 13.27
CA GLY A 186 -3.82 -13.49 11.88
C GLY A 186 -3.23 -12.52 10.85
N VAL A 187 -2.35 -11.61 11.26
CA VAL A 187 -1.66 -10.66 10.36
C VAL A 187 -0.28 -11.22 10.00
N MET A 188 -0.06 -11.50 8.72
CA MET A 188 1.26 -11.93 8.21
C MET A 188 2.20 -10.73 8.07
N ILE A 189 3.52 -10.96 8.09
CA ILE A 189 4.51 -9.89 7.86
C ILE A 189 5.46 -10.29 6.73
N ASN A 190 5.40 -9.59 5.60
CA ASN A 190 6.45 -9.66 4.59
C ASN A 190 7.49 -8.57 4.88
N SER A 191 8.76 -8.91 4.70
CA SER A 191 9.88 -8.04 5.01
C SER A 191 10.70 -7.77 3.75
N ILE A 192 10.97 -6.51 3.47
CA ILE A 192 11.75 -6.07 2.31
C ILE A 192 13.02 -5.41 2.82
N TYR A 193 14.16 -6.07 2.66
CA TYR A 193 15.45 -5.49 2.99
C TYR A 193 16.03 -4.74 1.80
N CYS A 194 16.34 -3.47 1.99
CA CYS A 194 16.91 -2.60 0.98
C CYS A 194 18.44 -2.62 1.09
N GLY A 195 19.04 -3.75 0.72
CA GLY A 195 20.48 -4.02 0.82
C GLY A 195 20.87 -5.35 0.18
N ASP A 196 22.13 -5.75 0.34
CA ASP A 196 22.64 -7.01 -0.20
C ASP A 196 22.06 -8.18 0.63
N PRO A 197 21.33 -9.14 0.01
CA PRO A 197 20.75 -10.26 0.74
C PRO A 197 21.79 -11.14 1.45
N THR A 198 23.07 -11.03 1.13
CA THR A 198 24.16 -11.80 1.71
C THR A 198 24.91 -11.09 2.84
N ASP A 199 24.55 -9.84 3.14
CA ASP A 199 25.19 -9.08 4.20
C ASP A 199 24.77 -9.50 5.62
N GLY A 200 25.39 -8.86 6.63
CA GLY A 200 25.18 -9.17 8.03
C GLY A 200 23.84 -8.71 8.62
N LEU A 201 23.09 -7.85 7.92
CA LEU A 201 21.79 -7.33 8.38
C LEU A 201 20.64 -8.17 7.84
N ALA A 202 20.79 -8.73 6.63
CA ALA A 202 19.78 -9.55 5.97
C ALA A 202 19.23 -10.73 6.82
N PRO A 203 20.00 -11.42 7.68
CA PRO A 203 19.46 -12.48 8.55
C PRO A 203 18.34 -12.01 9.48
N ALA A 204 18.45 -10.81 10.06
CA ALA A 204 17.41 -10.28 10.96
C ALA A 204 16.12 -9.97 10.19
N TRP A 205 16.24 -9.42 8.97
CA TRP A 205 15.09 -9.21 8.10
C TRP A 205 14.41 -10.52 7.68
N ARG A 206 15.18 -11.56 7.36
CA ARG A 206 14.60 -12.91 7.12
C ARG A 206 13.85 -13.43 8.33
N GLU A 207 14.37 -13.17 9.54
CA GLU A 207 13.72 -13.57 10.78
C GLU A 207 12.39 -12.83 11.00
N VAL A 208 12.30 -11.53 10.66
CA VAL A 208 11.02 -10.77 10.70
C VAL A 208 9.94 -11.50 9.91
N ALA A 209 10.21 -11.85 8.65
CA ALA A 209 9.25 -12.59 7.84
C ALA A 209 8.97 -14.01 8.38
N ALA A 210 10.02 -14.75 8.76
CA ALA A 210 9.87 -16.13 9.21
C ALA A 210 9.03 -16.25 10.50
N LEU A 211 9.10 -15.27 11.40
CA LEU A 211 8.35 -15.27 12.66
C LEU A 211 6.86 -14.96 12.50
N ALA A 212 6.42 -14.50 11.34
CA ALA A 212 5.03 -14.11 11.09
C ALA A 212 4.48 -14.62 9.75
N ASP A 213 4.80 -15.88 9.42
CA ASP A 213 4.35 -16.61 8.21
C ASP A 213 4.52 -15.83 6.89
N GLY A 214 5.57 -15.02 6.87
CA GLY A 214 5.90 -14.07 5.84
C GLY A 214 6.75 -14.61 4.69
N ARG A 215 7.14 -13.67 3.83
CA ARG A 215 8.18 -13.81 2.83
C ARG A 215 9.19 -12.67 2.95
N PHE A 216 10.45 -13.03 2.79
CA PHE A 216 11.56 -12.09 2.72
C PHE A 216 11.88 -11.78 1.26
N ALA A 217 12.08 -10.50 0.96
CA ALA A 217 12.65 -10.04 -0.29
C ALA A 217 13.81 -9.09 0.01
N SER A 218 14.77 -9.01 -0.93
CA SER A 218 15.84 -8.00 -0.90
C SER A 218 15.77 -7.20 -2.18
N ILE A 219 15.96 -5.89 -2.08
CA ILE A 219 16.06 -5.00 -3.23
C ILE A 219 17.40 -4.29 -3.16
N ASP A 220 18.07 -4.22 -4.29
CA ASP A 220 19.23 -3.37 -4.47
C ASP A 220 18.75 -1.93 -4.73
N HIS A 221 19.09 -0.99 -3.85
CA HIS A 221 18.67 0.41 -4.00
C HIS A 221 19.36 1.13 -5.17
N ASP A 222 20.50 0.62 -5.64
CA ASP A 222 21.29 1.21 -6.73
C ASP A 222 20.78 0.76 -8.10
N HIS A 223 20.16 -0.41 -8.15
CA HIS A 223 19.61 -1.00 -9.36
C HIS A 223 18.09 -0.84 -9.31
N GLY A 224 17.63 0.35 -9.71
CA GLY A 224 16.20 0.69 -9.78
C GLY A 224 15.35 -0.35 -10.51
N THR A 225 14.03 -0.26 -10.36
CA THR A 225 13.13 -1.28 -10.90
C THR A 225 13.29 -1.47 -12.41
N VAL A 226 13.40 -2.71 -12.87
CA VAL A 226 13.41 -3.02 -14.31
C VAL A 226 12.08 -2.56 -14.91
N VAL A 227 12.15 -1.55 -15.79
CA VAL A 227 11.01 -1.04 -16.55
C VAL A 227 11.12 -1.58 -17.97
N VAL A 228 10.13 -2.38 -18.37
CA VAL A 228 9.98 -2.85 -19.74
C VAL A 228 8.97 -1.94 -20.44
N ALA A 229 9.43 -1.12 -21.37
CA ALA A 229 8.55 -0.33 -22.23
C ALA A 229 7.73 -1.27 -23.12
N THR A 230 6.45 -0.97 -23.32
CA THR A 230 5.55 -1.82 -24.09
C THR A 230 4.80 -1.03 -25.16
N PRO A 231 4.43 -1.65 -26.30
CA PRO A 231 3.59 -0.99 -27.31
C PRO A 231 2.15 -0.70 -26.81
N PHE A 232 1.82 -1.12 -25.59
CA PHE A 232 0.51 -0.95 -24.98
C PHE A 232 0.43 0.26 -24.03
N ASP A 233 1.57 0.88 -23.70
CA ASP A 233 1.62 1.96 -22.71
C ASP A 233 0.88 3.22 -23.20
N GLU A 234 1.12 3.66 -24.44
CA GLU A 234 0.42 4.82 -25.03
C GLU A 234 -1.09 4.61 -25.23
N PRO A 235 -1.56 3.45 -25.77
CA PRO A 235 -2.98 3.13 -25.79
C PRO A 235 -3.63 3.19 -24.41
N LEU A 236 -2.96 2.66 -23.37
CA LEU A 236 -3.46 2.72 -21.99
C LEU A 236 -3.49 4.15 -21.46
N ALA A 237 -2.48 4.98 -21.74
CA ALA A 237 -2.49 6.39 -21.36
C ALA A 237 -3.69 7.13 -22.00
N THR A 238 -3.97 6.88 -23.28
CA THR A 238 -5.14 7.44 -23.97
C THR A 238 -6.46 7.00 -23.34
N LEU A 239 -6.59 5.72 -23.00
CA LEU A 239 -7.77 5.19 -22.33
C LEU A 239 -7.94 5.76 -20.93
N SER A 240 -6.85 5.98 -20.18
CA SER A 240 -6.90 6.60 -18.84
C SER A 240 -7.50 8.00 -18.90
N THR A 241 -7.08 8.82 -19.87
CA THR A 241 -7.65 10.16 -20.08
C THR A 241 -9.15 10.09 -20.41
N ARG A 242 -9.56 9.18 -21.30
CA ARG A 242 -10.97 8.99 -21.66
C ARG A 242 -11.81 8.47 -20.49
N LEU A 243 -11.23 7.67 -19.61
CA LEU A 243 -11.87 7.14 -18.41
C LEU A 243 -12.16 8.26 -17.41
N ASN A 244 -11.25 9.22 -17.26
CA ASN A 244 -11.41 10.39 -16.38
C ASN A 244 -12.65 11.24 -16.70
N GLU A 245 -13.04 11.27 -17.97
CA GLU A 245 -14.25 11.99 -18.43
C GLU A 245 -15.56 11.33 -17.99
N THR A 246 -15.50 10.12 -17.43
CA THR A 246 -16.70 9.37 -17.00
C THR A 246 -17.03 9.55 -15.53
N TYR A 247 -16.16 10.17 -14.73
CA TYR A 247 -16.41 10.41 -13.31
C TYR A 247 -17.29 11.64 -13.10
N ILE A 248 -18.24 11.52 -12.18
CA ILE A 248 -19.19 12.56 -11.81
C ILE A 248 -18.93 12.90 -10.34
N PRO A 249 -18.07 13.89 -10.05
CA PRO A 249 -17.79 14.28 -8.67
C PRO A 249 -19.06 14.80 -7.98
N TYR A 250 -19.42 14.24 -6.83
CA TYR A 250 -20.59 14.67 -6.05
C TYR A 250 -20.26 14.87 -4.57
N GLY A 251 -21.07 15.66 -3.90
CA GLY A 251 -20.91 16.01 -2.49
C GLY A 251 -19.72 16.92 -2.21
N ALA A 252 -19.56 17.29 -0.94
CA ALA A 252 -18.56 18.27 -0.50
C ALA A 252 -17.10 17.89 -0.84
N ALA A 253 -16.79 16.60 -0.87
CA ALA A 253 -15.44 16.09 -1.19
C ALA A 253 -15.25 15.75 -2.67
N GLY A 254 -16.32 15.75 -3.49
CA GLY A 254 -16.34 15.33 -4.88
C GLY A 254 -15.22 15.94 -5.72
N GLN A 255 -15.18 17.27 -5.75
CA GLN A 255 -14.24 18.02 -6.57
C GLN A 255 -12.78 17.81 -6.14
N THR A 256 -12.52 17.76 -4.83
CA THR A 256 -11.17 17.55 -4.28
C THR A 256 -10.67 16.14 -4.56
N ALA A 257 -11.53 15.12 -4.42
CA ALA A 257 -11.17 13.73 -4.70
C ALA A 257 -10.92 13.50 -6.20
N TRP A 258 -11.75 14.05 -7.08
CA TRP A 258 -11.52 14.01 -8.53
C TRP A 258 -10.22 14.73 -8.94
N ALA A 259 -9.92 15.88 -8.32
CA ALA A 259 -8.64 16.56 -8.52
C ALA A 259 -7.47 15.72 -8.00
N ASN A 260 -7.63 15.00 -6.89
CA ASN A 260 -6.61 14.08 -6.39
C ASN A 260 -6.37 12.91 -7.35
N GLN A 261 -7.43 12.26 -7.87
CA GLN A 261 -7.31 11.22 -8.91
C GLN A 261 -6.48 11.71 -10.10
N THR A 262 -6.78 12.92 -10.60
CA THR A 262 -6.05 13.54 -11.70
C THR A 262 -4.59 13.83 -11.34
N ALA A 263 -4.32 14.31 -10.12
CA ALA A 263 -2.96 14.51 -9.64
C ALA A 263 -2.17 13.19 -9.57
N GLN A 264 -2.82 12.09 -9.16
CA GLN A 264 -2.18 10.77 -9.12
C GLN A 264 -1.93 10.19 -10.52
N ASP A 265 -2.77 10.48 -11.52
CA ASP A 265 -2.46 10.17 -12.92
C ASP A 265 -1.20 10.89 -13.39
N ASN A 266 -1.07 12.19 -13.08
CA ASN A 266 0.11 12.98 -13.43
C ASN A 266 1.36 12.50 -12.69
N ASN A 267 1.24 12.13 -11.42
CA ASN A 267 2.32 11.57 -10.63
C ASN A 267 2.83 10.26 -11.25
N ALA A 268 1.93 9.32 -11.60
CA ALA A 268 2.31 8.07 -12.26
C ALA A 268 2.99 8.32 -13.62
N GLN A 269 2.45 9.25 -14.43
CA GLN A 269 3.05 9.64 -15.70
C GLN A 269 4.44 10.27 -15.53
N SER A 270 4.66 11.04 -14.47
CA SER A 270 5.95 11.67 -14.19
C SER A 270 7.05 10.66 -13.83
N LEU A 271 6.68 9.48 -13.30
CA LEU A 271 7.63 8.41 -13.03
C LEU A 271 8.10 7.73 -14.31
N ASN A 272 7.15 7.24 -15.12
CA ASN A 272 7.37 6.66 -16.44
C ASN A 272 6.04 6.14 -17.04
N GLU A 273 6.05 5.84 -18.34
CA GLU A 273 4.91 5.28 -19.08
C GLU A 273 4.41 3.96 -18.51
N ALA A 274 5.30 3.10 -18.00
CA ALA A 274 4.92 1.82 -17.43
C ALA A 274 4.11 1.99 -16.12
N ALA A 275 4.48 2.95 -15.27
CA ALA A 275 3.73 3.27 -14.05
C ALA A 275 2.35 3.86 -14.38
N ALA A 276 2.26 4.74 -15.39
CA ALA A 276 0.99 5.25 -15.89
C ALA A 276 0.08 4.14 -16.45
N ALA A 277 0.66 3.20 -17.20
CA ALA A 277 -0.04 2.04 -17.74
C ALA A 277 -0.59 1.13 -16.62
N GLU A 278 0.21 0.80 -15.60
CA GLU A 278 -0.24 0.01 -14.44
C GLU A 278 -1.40 0.68 -13.70
N ARG A 279 -1.29 2.01 -13.47
CA ARG A 279 -2.37 2.78 -12.84
C ARG A 279 -3.63 2.77 -13.69
N CYS A 280 -3.52 2.92 -15.01
CA CYS A 280 -4.66 2.82 -15.92
C CYS A 280 -5.37 1.46 -15.78
N VAL A 281 -4.60 0.36 -15.75
CA VAL A 281 -5.15 -0.99 -15.54
C VAL A 281 -5.88 -1.11 -14.20
N THR A 282 -5.35 -0.50 -13.12
CA THR A 282 -6.04 -0.45 -11.82
C THR A 282 -7.37 0.28 -11.92
N LYS A 283 -7.39 1.49 -12.50
CA LYS A 283 -8.63 2.28 -12.68
C LYS A 283 -9.64 1.56 -13.57
N GLY A 284 -9.13 0.75 -14.50
CA GLY A 284 -9.91 -0.13 -15.35
C GLY A 284 -10.64 -1.25 -14.59
N ASN A 285 -10.27 -1.52 -13.34
CA ASN A 285 -10.83 -2.61 -12.55
C ASN A 285 -11.77 -2.09 -11.45
N SER A 286 -13.06 -2.12 -11.73
CA SER A 286 -14.12 -1.62 -10.83
C SER A 286 -14.27 -2.40 -9.52
N VAL A 287 -13.65 -3.59 -9.40
CA VAL A 287 -13.72 -4.40 -8.18
C VAL A 287 -12.85 -3.76 -7.10
N VAL A 288 -11.60 -3.42 -7.42
CA VAL A 288 -10.63 -2.90 -6.44
C VAL A 288 -10.48 -1.38 -6.48
N TYR A 289 -10.87 -0.74 -7.59
CA TYR A 289 -10.85 0.71 -7.72
C TYR A 289 -12.29 1.24 -7.75
N CYS A 290 -12.79 1.65 -6.59
CA CYS A 290 -14.16 2.07 -6.35
C CYS A 290 -14.19 3.39 -5.60
N ASN A 291 -14.91 4.37 -6.14
CA ASN A 291 -14.93 5.76 -5.67
C ASN A 291 -16.31 6.23 -5.20
N SER A 292 -17.16 5.31 -4.74
CA SER A 292 -18.55 5.59 -4.36
C SER A 292 -18.73 6.74 -3.35
N THR A 293 -17.70 7.13 -2.59
CA THR A 293 -17.76 8.25 -1.64
C THR A 293 -17.76 9.62 -2.32
N TRP A 294 -17.32 9.72 -3.57
CA TRP A 294 -17.15 11.00 -4.26
C TRP A 294 -17.53 10.96 -5.75
N ASP A 295 -17.66 9.78 -6.37
CA ASP A 295 -18.12 9.59 -7.74
C ASP A 295 -19.55 9.01 -7.79
N LEU A 296 -20.45 9.73 -8.45
CA LEU A 296 -21.88 9.42 -8.45
C LEU A 296 -22.20 8.14 -9.25
N VAL A 297 -21.41 7.84 -10.29
CA VAL A 297 -21.57 6.61 -11.08
C VAL A 297 -21.28 5.39 -10.21
N ASP A 298 -20.12 5.36 -9.54
CA ASP A 298 -19.78 4.28 -8.61
C ASP A 298 -20.77 4.22 -7.43
N ALA A 299 -21.23 5.37 -6.92
CA ALA A 299 -22.19 5.42 -5.82
C ALA A 299 -23.54 4.78 -6.19
N CYS A 300 -24.06 5.10 -7.37
CA CYS A 300 -25.31 4.53 -7.89
C CYS A 300 -25.14 3.03 -8.22
N ARG A 301 -24.03 2.67 -8.88
CA ARG A 301 -23.72 1.27 -9.26
C ARG A 301 -23.66 0.36 -8.03
N ASN A 302 -23.02 0.83 -6.97
CA ASN A 302 -22.86 0.08 -5.72
C ASN A 302 -24.00 0.28 -4.72
N LYS A 303 -25.02 1.07 -5.09
CA LYS A 303 -26.19 1.38 -4.25
C LYS A 303 -25.80 1.96 -2.90
N THR A 304 -24.70 2.70 -2.84
CA THR A 304 -24.33 3.44 -1.63
C THR A 304 -25.14 4.73 -1.51
N VAL A 305 -25.70 5.20 -2.62
CA VAL A 305 -26.56 6.37 -2.70
C VAL A 305 -27.69 6.12 -3.69
N GLU A 306 -28.90 6.54 -3.32
CA GLU A 306 -30.04 6.62 -4.23
C GLU A 306 -30.03 7.99 -4.93
N LEU A 307 -29.98 8.00 -6.27
CA LEU A 307 -29.83 9.24 -7.05
C LEU A 307 -30.93 10.28 -6.74
N ALA A 308 -32.13 9.83 -6.41
CA ALA A 308 -33.26 10.68 -6.05
C ALA A 308 -33.08 11.41 -4.70
N GLU A 309 -32.20 10.90 -3.83
CA GLU A 309 -31.92 11.46 -2.50
C GLU A 309 -30.70 12.40 -2.50
N VAL A 310 -29.95 12.47 -3.59
CA VAL A 310 -28.81 13.39 -3.73
C VAL A 310 -29.33 14.82 -3.84
N LYS A 311 -28.84 15.68 -2.94
CA LYS A 311 -29.20 17.10 -2.94
C LYS A 311 -28.71 17.78 -4.21
N VAL A 312 -29.46 18.76 -4.69
CA VAL A 312 -29.14 19.46 -5.94
C VAL A 312 -27.81 20.20 -5.82
N GLU A 313 -27.55 20.83 -4.68
CA GLU A 313 -26.31 21.53 -4.38
C GLU A 313 -25.07 20.62 -4.31
N ASP A 314 -25.26 19.31 -4.08
CA ASP A 314 -24.19 18.31 -4.03
C ASP A 314 -23.87 17.74 -5.43
N LEU A 315 -24.62 18.11 -6.47
CA LEU A 315 -24.37 17.71 -7.85
C LEU A 315 -23.47 18.71 -8.60
N PRO A 316 -22.71 18.25 -9.61
CA PRO A 316 -22.02 19.14 -10.54
C PRO A 316 -22.97 20.17 -11.16
N GLU A 317 -22.47 21.38 -11.42
CA GLU A 317 -23.24 22.51 -11.97
C GLU A 317 -24.09 22.10 -13.19
N ALA A 318 -23.52 21.33 -14.11
CA ALA A 318 -24.19 20.84 -15.32
C ALA A 318 -25.44 19.97 -15.01
N MET A 319 -25.49 19.30 -13.86
CA MET A 319 -26.58 18.41 -13.45
C MET A 319 -27.62 19.09 -12.55
N GLN A 320 -27.34 20.27 -12.01
CA GLN A 320 -28.25 20.93 -11.07
C GLN A 320 -29.58 21.32 -11.72
N ALA A 321 -29.53 21.78 -12.98
CA ALA A 321 -30.70 22.13 -13.77
C ALA A 321 -31.44 20.93 -14.39
N MET A 322 -30.86 19.72 -14.34
CA MET A 322 -31.46 18.51 -14.88
C MET A 322 -32.60 18.02 -13.99
N THR A 323 -33.66 17.50 -14.60
CA THR A 323 -34.69 16.68 -13.95
C THR A 323 -34.09 15.35 -13.46
N LEU A 324 -34.79 14.64 -12.57
CA LEU A 324 -34.35 13.33 -12.10
C LEU A 324 -34.19 12.31 -13.25
N GLU A 325 -35.08 12.35 -14.25
CA GLU A 325 -35.00 11.49 -15.44
C GLU A 325 -33.74 11.80 -16.28
N GLU A 326 -33.44 13.08 -16.50
CA GLU A 326 -32.22 13.51 -17.20
C GLU A 326 -30.95 13.16 -16.42
N ARG A 327 -30.95 13.31 -15.09
CA ARG A 327 -29.83 12.88 -14.23
C ARG A 327 -29.60 11.37 -14.33
N ALA A 328 -30.68 10.59 -14.25
CA ALA A 328 -30.60 9.14 -14.37
C ALA A 328 -30.06 8.72 -15.75
N ALA A 329 -30.55 9.35 -16.82
CA ALA A 329 -30.05 9.11 -18.17
C ALA A 329 -28.57 9.50 -18.32
N HIS A 330 -28.14 10.61 -17.72
CA HIS A 330 -26.75 11.05 -17.75
C HIS A 330 -25.81 10.09 -16.99
N VAL A 331 -26.17 9.70 -15.77
CA VAL A 331 -25.41 8.73 -14.96
C VAL A 331 -25.32 7.38 -15.69
N ALA A 332 -26.43 6.90 -16.26
CA ALA A 332 -26.45 5.65 -17.03
C ALA A 332 -25.58 5.72 -18.29
N ALA A 333 -25.56 6.87 -18.98
CA ALA A 333 -24.69 7.06 -20.15
C ALA A 333 -23.20 7.06 -19.76
N MET A 334 -22.83 7.69 -18.64
CA MET A 334 -21.46 7.66 -18.13
C MET A 334 -21.06 6.26 -17.65
N ASP A 335 -21.96 5.54 -16.98
CA ASP A 335 -21.77 4.15 -16.56
C ASP A 335 -21.51 3.20 -17.73
N ALA A 336 -22.32 3.30 -18.80
CA ALA A 336 -22.16 2.52 -20.01
C ALA A 336 -20.82 2.84 -20.71
N ARG A 337 -20.48 4.14 -20.85
CA ARG A 337 -19.21 4.57 -21.44
C ARG A 337 -18.02 4.07 -20.60
N ARG A 338 -18.11 4.15 -19.27
CA ARG A 338 -17.07 3.67 -18.35
C ARG A 338 -16.87 2.16 -18.49
N THR A 339 -17.95 1.39 -18.54
CA THR A 339 -17.90 -0.07 -18.67
C THR A 339 -17.18 -0.50 -19.94
N GLU A 340 -17.46 0.16 -21.06
CA GLU A 340 -16.78 -0.10 -22.35
C GLU A 340 -15.27 0.23 -22.27
N LEU A 341 -14.92 1.38 -21.69
CA LEU A 341 -13.51 1.77 -21.51
C LEU A 341 -12.77 0.80 -20.57
N GLN A 342 -13.41 0.40 -19.47
CA GLN A 342 -12.88 -0.58 -18.52
C GLN A 342 -12.60 -1.92 -19.22
N ALA A 343 -13.52 -2.40 -20.08
CA ALA A 343 -13.30 -3.62 -20.86
C ALA A 343 -12.09 -3.50 -21.80
N GLN A 344 -11.96 -2.39 -22.54
CA GLN A 344 -10.80 -2.13 -23.41
C GLN A 344 -9.48 -2.08 -22.62
N ILE A 345 -9.48 -1.44 -21.46
CA ILE A 345 -8.32 -1.36 -20.57
C ILE A 345 -7.90 -2.76 -20.10
N GLN A 346 -8.86 -3.60 -19.66
CA GLN A 346 -8.55 -4.96 -19.21
C GLN A 346 -7.98 -5.82 -20.35
N GLU A 347 -8.56 -5.72 -21.56
CA GLU A 347 -8.04 -6.45 -22.72
C GLU A 347 -6.59 -6.07 -23.03
N ILE A 348 -6.29 -4.77 -23.07
CA ILE A 348 -4.94 -4.28 -23.33
C ILE A 348 -3.98 -4.61 -22.17
N GLY A 349 -4.44 -4.54 -20.93
CA GLY A 349 -3.66 -4.90 -19.74
C GLY A 349 -3.20 -6.36 -19.75
N VAL A 350 -4.05 -7.28 -20.21
CA VAL A 350 -3.69 -8.70 -20.40
C VAL A 350 -2.59 -8.84 -21.45
N LYS A 351 -2.73 -8.19 -22.62
CA LYS A 351 -1.72 -8.21 -23.69
C LYS A 351 -0.39 -7.64 -23.22
N ARG A 352 -0.43 -6.53 -22.48
CA ARG A 352 0.75 -5.90 -21.87
C ARG A 352 1.46 -6.84 -20.90
N THR A 353 0.72 -7.50 -20.02
CA THR A 353 1.29 -8.46 -19.06
C THR A 353 1.98 -9.63 -19.77
N ALA A 354 1.34 -10.18 -20.81
CA ALA A 354 1.92 -11.26 -21.61
C ALA A 354 3.18 -10.83 -22.37
N PHE A 355 3.20 -9.60 -22.89
CA PHE A 355 4.37 -9.02 -23.55
C PHE A 355 5.54 -8.85 -22.58
N ILE A 356 5.31 -8.28 -21.39
CA ILE A 356 6.35 -8.13 -20.37
C ILE A 356 6.91 -9.50 -19.98
N ALA A 357 6.06 -10.50 -19.78
CA ALA A 357 6.50 -11.86 -19.47
C ALA A 357 7.40 -12.45 -20.57
N ALA A 358 7.01 -12.28 -21.83
CA ALA A 358 7.80 -12.72 -22.99
C ALA A 358 9.15 -11.99 -23.07
N GLU A 359 9.13 -10.68 -22.86
CA GLU A 359 10.32 -9.85 -22.98
C GLU A 359 11.35 -10.15 -21.90
N VAL A 360 10.89 -10.39 -20.67
CA VAL A 360 11.76 -10.84 -19.59
C VAL A 360 12.43 -12.18 -19.92
N GLN A 361 11.67 -13.15 -20.46
CA GLN A 361 12.24 -14.44 -20.89
C GLN A 361 13.23 -14.26 -22.04
N ARG A 362 12.89 -13.44 -23.04
CA ARG A 362 13.72 -13.16 -24.21
C ARG A 362 15.06 -12.53 -23.83
N GLN A 363 15.03 -11.59 -22.89
CA GLN A 363 16.21 -10.91 -22.36
C GLN A 363 16.95 -11.74 -21.29
N GLN A 364 16.42 -12.91 -20.91
CA GLN A 364 16.97 -13.75 -19.84
C GLN A 364 17.14 -13.00 -18.51
N LEU A 365 16.23 -12.06 -18.23
CA LEU A 365 16.30 -11.30 -16.97
C LEU A 365 15.88 -12.22 -15.84
N ASP A 366 16.66 -12.22 -14.78
CA ASP A 366 16.37 -12.98 -13.58
C ASP A 366 15.19 -12.34 -12.83
N GLN A 367 13.98 -12.88 -13.05
CA GLN A 367 12.75 -12.42 -12.39
C GLN A 367 12.83 -12.54 -10.87
N THR A 368 13.65 -13.45 -10.33
CA THR A 368 13.80 -13.62 -8.87
C THR A 368 14.51 -12.45 -8.21
N LYS A 369 15.17 -11.60 -9.00
CA LYS A 369 15.75 -10.32 -8.57
C LYS A 369 14.78 -9.15 -8.73
N SER A 370 13.65 -9.33 -9.41
CA SER A 370 12.63 -8.30 -9.52
C SER A 370 11.80 -8.26 -8.25
N PHE A 371 11.92 -7.14 -7.52
CA PHE A 371 11.11 -6.84 -6.35
C PHE A 371 9.63 -7.15 -6.55
N ASP A 372 9.07 -6.65 -7.66
CA ASP A 372 7.66 -6.79 -8.01
C ASP A 372 7.25 -8.26 -8.19
N PHE A 373 8.10 -9.07 -8.82
CA PHE A 373 7.81 -10.49 -9.04
C PHE A 373 7.78 -11.26 -7.72
N VAL A 374 8.78 -11.03 -6.85
CA VAL A 374 8.88 -11.70 -5.56
C VAL A 374 7.69 -11.36 -4.66
N ILE A 375 7.29 -10.08 -4.61
CA ILE A 375 6.12 -9.66 -3.83
C ILE A 375 4.82 -10.22 -4.39
N ARG A 376 4.61 -10.18 -5.71
CA ARG A 376 3.39 -10.75 -6.32
C ARG A 376 3.30 -12.26 -6.11
N GLN A 377 4.41 -12.98 -6.24
CA GLN A 377 4.43 -14.42 -5.95
C GLN A 377 4.10 -14.71 -4.49
N ALA A 378 4.71 -13.98 -3.56
CA ALA A 378 4.43 -14.09 -2.12
C ALA A 378 2.93 -13.86 -1.83
N ILE A 379 2.37 -12.78 -2.39
CA ILE A 379 0.95 -12.45 -2.26
C ILE A 379 0.06 -13.58 -2.78
N ARG A 380 0.32 -14.10 -3.99
CA ARG A 380 -0.47 -15.20 -4.56
C ARG A 380 -0.45 -16.44 -3.68
N GLU A 381 0.73 -16.84 -3.20
CA GLU A 381 0.88 -18.00 -2.31
C GLU A 381 0.12 -17.80 -0.99
N GLN A 382 0.36 -16.66 -0.32
CA GLN A 382 -0.21 -16.38 1.00
C GLN A 382 -1.73 -16.14 0.92
N ALA A 383 -2.22 -15.38 -0.06
CA ALA A 383 -3.65 -15.20 -0.29
C ALA A 383 -4.33 -16.51 -0.71
N GLY A 384 -3.60 -17.38 -1.42
CA GLY A 384 -4.00 -18.76 -1.71
C GLY A 384 -4.35 -19.57 -0.47
N THR A 385 -3.58 -19.43 0.61
CA THR A 385 -3.87 -20.10 1.90
C THR A 385 -5.18 -19.62 2.54
N LYS A 386 -5.63 -18.41 2.18
CA LYS A 386 -6.92 -17.85 2.60
C LYS A 386 -8.04 -18.18 1.61
N GLY A 387 -7.79 -18.91 0.53
CA GLY A 387 -8.80 -19.35 -0.42
C GLY A 387 -9.01 -18.44 -1.63
N PHE A 388 -8.15 -17.43 -1.81
CA PHE A 388 -8.11 -16.66 -3.06
C PHE A 388 -7.43 -17.46 -4.16
N ARG A 389 -7.91 -17.33 -5.39
CA ARG A 389 -7.36 -17.97 -6.58
C ARG A 389 -6.99 -16.90 -7.57
N PHE A 390 -5.91 -17.13 -8.31
CA PHE A 390 -5.41 -16.19 -9.31
C PHE A 390 -5.32 -16.91 -10.65
N PRO A 391 -5.54 -16.23 -11.78
CA PRO A 391 -5.28 -16.80 -13.09
C PRO A 391 -3.81 -17.19 -13.20
N ALA A 392 -3.55 -18.26 -13.97
CA ALA A 392 -2.19 -18.60 -14.36
C ALA A 392 -1.54 -17.39 -15.04
N LEU A 393 -0.26 -17.14 -14.75
CA LEU A 393 0.47 -16.06 -15.40
C LEU A 393 0.39 -16.25 -16.93
N PRO A 394 0.11 -15.19 -17.72
CA PRO A 394 -0.08 -15.34 -19.16
C PRO A 394 1.15 -16.00 -19.81
N ALA A 395 0.90 -17.03 -20.63
CA ALA A 395 1.94 -17.58 -21.49
C ALA A 395 2.34 -16.51 -22.53
N PRO A 396 3.63 -16.43 -22.90
CA PRO A 396 4.09 -15.45 -23.89
C PRO A 396 3.33 -15.61 -25.21
N PRO A 397 2.95 -14.51 -25.90
CA PRO A 397 2.39 -14.60 -27.23
C PRO A 397 3.38 -15.30 -28.17
N ALA A 398 2.86 -16.13 -29.09
CA ALA A 398 3.69 -16.74 -30.12
C ALA A 398 4.41 -15.63 -30.90
N PRO A 399 5.72 -15.78 -31.20
CA PRO A 399 6.46 -14.74 -31.90
C PRO A 399 5.76 -14.41 -33.21
N GLU A 400 5.42 -13.13 -33.39
CA GLU A 400 4.85 -12.62 -34.62
C GLU A 400 5.86 -12.91 -35.74
N THR A 401 5.48 -13.77 -36.69
CA THR A 401 6.34 -14.08 -37.84
C THR A 401 6.60 -12.78 -38.58
N ALA A 402 7.84 -12.28 -38.52
CA ALA A 402 8.25 -11.11 -39.27
C ALA A 402 7.80 -11.25 -40.74
N PRO A 403 7.25 -10.19 -41.37
CA PRO A 403 6.80 -10.27 -42.74
C PRO A 403 7.98 -10.70 -43.62
N THR A 404 7.77 -11.78 -44.38
CA THR A 404 8.73 -12.29 -45.37
C THR A 404 9.13 -11.12 -46.27
N PRO A 405 10.43 -10.76 -46.37
CA PRO A 405 10.84 -9.68 -47.25
C PRO A 405 10.40 -10.01 -48.68
N PRO A 406 9.92 -9.01 -49.46
CA PRO A 406 9.51 -9.24 -50.84
C PRO A 406 10.70 -9.80 -51.63
N ALA A 407 10.44 -10.84 -52.43
CA ALA A 407 11.45 -11.49 -53.25
C ALA A 407 12.16 -10.44 -54.13
N GLU A 408 13.49 -10.35 -53.99
CA GLU A 408 14.35 -9.54 -54.85
C GLU A 408 14.11 -9.93 -56.32
N THR A 409 13.55 -9.01 -57.09
CA THR A 409 13.57 -9.09 -58.55
C THR A 409 15.02 -8.97 -59.01
N ALA A 410 15.52 -10.03 -59.64
CA ALA A 410 16.86 -10.10 -60.20
C ALA A 410 17.15 -8.92 -61.15
N PRO A 411 18.35 -8.32 -61.11
CA PRO A 411 18.71 -7.24 -62.01
C PRO A 411 18.91 -7.78 -63.43
N ASN A 412 18.23 -7.14 -64.38
CA ASN A 412 18.48 -7.26 -65.82
C ASN A 412 19.96 -6.89 -66.08
N GLN A 413 20.75 -7.82 -66.59
CA GLN A 413 22.04 -7.51 -67.22
C GLN A 413 21.83 -7.17 -68.70
N PRO A 414 22.64 -6.25 -69.26
CA PRO A 414 22.42 -5.65 -70.58
C PRO A 414 22.56 -6.61 -71.77
#